data_AF-A0A8H5MV80-F1
#
_entry.id   AF-A0A8H5MV80-F1
#
_cell.length_a   1.000
_cell.length_b   1.000
_cell.length_c   1.000
_cell.angle_alpha   90.00
_cell.angle_beta   90.00
_cell.angle_gamma   90.00
#
_symmetry.space_group_name_H-M   'P 1'
#
loop_
_entity.id
_entity.type
_entity.pdbx_description
1 polymer ?
#
loop_
_entity_poly.entity_id
_entity_poly.type
_entity_poly.pdbx_seq_one_letter_code
_entity_poly.pdbx_strand_id
1 'polypeptide(L)'
;MSISSSLYIALRELRGSNASRVIWADAICINQDDVKERGQQVALMGQIFSGAWQVVVWLGEESDRCLCGNTVLEASLSSVSNAFSGICTVVNDWLVQAGQEALEATYSEISKDGQSTMLRANTDDVEDNRSAMIQLFRRRWFSRIWVLQEAVLARHAVVQLGSYQIPWEWVGLAAAIVVHKPELSPRGYSRDMIPTGTMNSYLMYRLSISQKCFPRLEFSFAQLLQVSRHFQSKEPKDKIYGLLGIETTDSVGKQIVPDYRDTTTSEKVFEDVARLILTSASPLTFLSGAGDFDCSRPSWVPSWDERRPWTILPTKQHPGFQCASGASMELGPDMKAGELVLKGVVVDQITSMQEHRDYWGIFDRNDKSRENFLNQPRWSKEAWTKCAMTLTCGGDGRAYPIDDEVAHLADLAALVLSGSAHWIIRDLIALRDVIEPEGVDMTQAGYLEEIVAGGSSRRYISAVEPVRDLYRLFKTASKDFGIGPVDMKIGDKLCVLFGAEVPFLLRPKEDGYEVVGECYVYDLMHGEVLEKLAADPDGQLKAEWIKLI
;
A
#
# COMPACT_ATOMS: atom_id res chain seq x y z
N MET A 1 35.76 -18.12 2.41
CA MET A 1 34.37 -17.63 2.49
C MET A 1 34.41 -16.11 2.49
N SER A 2 33.72 -15.47 1.55
CA SER A 2 33.63 -14.01 1.45
C SER A 2 32.31 -13.56 2.05
N ILE A 3 32.35 -12.63 3.01
CA ILE A 3 31.14 -12.03 3.61
C ILE A 3 31.13 -10.53 3.39
N SER A 4 29.96 -9.91 3.47
CA SER A 4 29.83 -8.45 3.36
C SER A 4 30.51 -7.75 4.53
N SER A 5 30.99 -6.52 4.32
CA SER A 5 31.56 -5.68 5.38
C SER A 5 30.59 -5.51 6.56
N SER A 6 29.30 -5.31 6.24
CA SER A 6 28.24 -5.17 7.24
C SER A 6 28.11 -6.41 8.14
N LEU A 7 28.11 -7.62 7.55
CA LEU A 7 28.03 -8.86 8.34
C LEU A 7 29.31 -9.10 9.16
N TYR A 8 30.48 -8.81 8.59
CA TYR A 8 31.75 -8.91 9.31
C TYR A 8 31.75 -8.04 10.57
N ILE A 9 31.34 -6.78 10.45
CA ILE A 9 31.23 -5.85 11.57
C ILE A 9 30.20 -6.36 12.58
N ALA A 10 29.00 -6.74 12.12
CA ALA A 10 27.95 -7.26 13.00
C ALA A 10 28.44 -8.45 13.85
N LEU A 11 29.13 -9.42 13.24
CA LEU A 11 29.67 -10.57 13.96
C LEU A 11 30.75 -10.19 14.99
N ARG A 12 31.56 -9.16 14.69
CA ARG A 12 32.58 -8.65 15.61
C ARG A 12 31.94 -7.96 16.82
N GLU A 13 30.93 -7.14 16.59
CA GLU A 13 30.23 -6.38 17.64
C GLU A 13 29.30 -7.28 18.49
N LEU A 14 28.69 -8.31 17.88
CA LEU A 14 27.85 -9.26 18.61
C LEU A 14 28.66 -10.29 19.41
N ARG A 15 29.97 -10.40 19.16
CA ARG A 15 30.84 -11.33 19.87
C ARG A 15 31.00 -10.89 21.33
N GLY A 16 30.59 -11.75 22.25
CA GLY A 16 30.87 -11.55 23.67
C GLY A 16 32.36 -11.67 23.98
N SER A 17 32.87 -10.86 24.91
CA SER A 17 34.25 -10.93 25.39
C SER A 17 34.56 -12.25 26.12
N ASN A 18 33.56 -12.81 26.82
CA ASN A 18 33.74 -13.91 27.77
C ASN A 18 32.82 -15.13 27.52
N ALA A 19 32.04 -15.14 26.43
CA ALA A 19 31.09 -16.23 26.15
C ALA A 19 30.93 -16.48 24.65
N SER A 20 30.89 -17.77 24.28
CA SER A 20 30.53 -18.19 22.93
C SER A 20 29.05 -17.95 22.66
N ARG A 21 28.72 -17.55 21.43
CA ARG A 21 27.34 -17.39 20.94
C ARG A 21 27.14 -18.25 19.71
N VAL A 22 25.96 -18.84 19.58
CA VAL A 22 25.54 -19.51 18.35
C VAL A 22 24.77 -18.49 17.52
N ILE A 23 25.29 -18.18 16.34
CA ILE A 23 24.70 -17.20 15.42
C ILE A 23 24.41 -17.92 14.11
N TRP A 24 23.19 -17.75 13.62
CA TRP A 24 22.82 -18.09 12.25
C TRP A 24 22.82 -16.82 11.40
N ALA A 25 23.49 -16.88 10.25
CA ALA A 25 23.48 -15.82 9.25
C ALA A 25 23.40 -16.47 7.87
N ASP A 26 22.42 -16.09 7.08
CA ASP A 26 22.12 -16.63 5.74
C ASP A 26 23.36 -16.71 4.82
N ALA A 27 24.18 -15.66 4.79
CA ALA A 27 25.38 -15.59 3.96
C ALA A 27 26.49 -16.59 4.35
N ILE A 28 26.39 -17.22 5.53
CA ILE A 28 27.36 -18.19 6.05
C ILE A 28 26.73 -19.59 6.13
N CYS A 29 25.48 -19.66 6.59
CA CYS A 29 24.79 -20.92 6.90
C CYS A 29 24.07 -21.55 5.69
N ILE A 30 23.95 -20.82 4.58
CA ILE A 30 23.37 -21.33 3.33
C ILE A 30 24.47 -21.39 2.27
N ASN A 31 24.61 -22.52 1.60
CA ASN A 31 25.46 -22.61 0.41
C ASN A 31 24.84 -21.82 -0.75
N GLN A 32 25.33 -20.60 -0.96
CA GLN A 32 24.80 -19.70 -1.98
C GLN A 32 25.06 -20.19 -3.42
N ASP A 33 26.04 -21.08 -3.61
CA ASP A 33 26.45 -21.63 -4.90
C ASP A 33 25.62 -22.87 -5.31
N ASP A 34 24.94 -23.52 -4.36
CA ASP A 34 24.00 -24.61 -4.65
C ASP A 34 22.56 -24.06 -4.71
N VAL A 35 22.07 -23.84 -5.92
CA VAL A 35 20.72 -23.30 -6.16
C VAL A 35 19.60 -24.19 -5.60
N LYS A 36 19.83 -25.50 -5.49
CA LYS A 36 18.85 -26.44 -4.94
C LYS A 36 18.81 -26.34 -3.42
N GLU A 37 19.98 -26.33 -2.77
CA GLU A 37 20.08 -26.07 -1.33
C GLU A 37 19.48 -24.70 -1.00
N ARG A 38 19.82 -23.65 -1.77
CA ARG A 38 19.28 -22.31 -1.58
C ARG A 38 17.75 -22.29 -1.59
N GLY A 39 17.12 -22.93 -2.57
CA GLY A 39 15.66 -23.04 -2.64
C GLY A 39 15.06 -23.74 -1.41
N GLN A 40 15.69 -24.83 -0.95
CA GLN A 40 15.28 -25.55 0.26
C GLN A 40 15.44 -24.68 1.52
N GLN A 41 16.55 -23.96 1.66
CA GLN A 41 16.80 -23.09 2.81
C GLN A 41 15.84 -21.89 2.84
N VAL A 42 15.51 -21.31 1.67
CA VAL A 42 14.51 -20.24 1.56
C VAL A 42 13.13 -20.72 2.03
N ALA A 43 12.74 -21.95 1.69
CA ALA A 43 11.50 -22.54 2.20
C ALA A 43 11.51 -22.75 3.73
N LEU A 44 12.70 -22.84 4.36
CA LEU A 44 12.88 -23.01 5.81
C LEU A 44 13.02 -21.69 6.58
N MET A 45 13.26 -20.55 5.90
CA MET A 45 13.53 -19.26 6.57
C MET A 45 12.47 -18.88 7.60
N GLY A 46 11.20 -19.11 7.30
CA GLY A 46 10.12 -18.84 8.25
C GLY A 46 10.22 -19.64 9.55
N GLN A 47 10.65 -20.91 9.47
CA GLN A 47 10.87 -21.76 10.65
C GLN A 47 12.13 -21.35 11.41
N ILE A 48 13.16 -20.90 10.71
CA ILE A 48 14.42 -20.43 11.30
C ILE A 48 14.15 -19.18 12.16
N PHE A 49 13.50 -18.15 11.61
CA PHE A 49 13.24 -16.91 12.35
C PHE A 49 12.20 -17.08 13.46
N SER A 50 11.15 -17.88 13.24
CA SER A 50 10.15 -18.18 14.29
C SER A 50 10.66 -19.10 15.39
N GLY A 51 11.67 -19.93 15.10
CA GLY A 51 12.35 -20.79 16.06
C GLY A 51 13.54 -20.13 16.77
N ALA A 52 14.00 -18.97 16.30
CA ALA A 52 15.12 -18.25 16.90
C ALA A 52 14.79 -17.78 18.31
N TRP A 53 15.77 -17.89 19.22
CA TRP A 53 15.64 -17.35 20.58
C TRP A 53 15.55 -15.81 20.56
N GLN A 54 16.36 -15.16 19.72
CA GLN A 54 16.33 -13.72 19.48
C GLN A 54 16.81 -13.43 18.06
N VAL A 55 16.16 -12.48 17.39
CA VAL A 55 16.62 -11.91 16.12
C VAL A 55 17.24 -10.54 16.38
N VAL A 56 18.45 -10.32 15.89
CA VAL A 56 19.14 -9.03 15.98
C VAL A 56 19.15 -8.37 14.61
N VAL A 57 18.43 -7.26 14.49
CA VAL A 57 18.42 -6.40 13.31
C VAL A 57 19.61 -5.44 13.41
N TRP A 58 20.69 -5.75 12.70
CA TRP A 58 21.88 -4.89 12.67
C TRP A 58 21.75 -3.80 11.62
N LEU A 59 21.76 -2.53 12.05
CA LEU A 59 21.59 -1.37 11.18
C LEU A 59 22.89 -0.67 10.77
N GLY A 60 24.05 -1.09 11.31
CA GLY A 60 25.36 -0.50 11.00
C GLY A 60 26.09 0.04 12.23
N GLU A 61 27.24 0.68 12.02
CA GLU A 61 28.01 1.39 13.04
C GLU A 61 27.41 2.78 13.30
N GLU A 62 27.76 3.39 14.44
CA GLU A 62 27.27 4.73 14.79
C GLU A 62 27.71 5.81 13.80
N SER A 63 28.91 5.61 13.22
CA SER A 63 29.49 6.50 12.21
C SER A 63 28.99 6.25 10.79
N ASP A 64 28.18 5.21 10.56
CA ASP A 64 27.66 4.91 9.23
C ASP A 64 26.67 5.99 8.79
N ARG A 65 27.07 6.73 7.75
CA ARG A 65 26.20 7.70 7.07
C ARG A 65 25.00 6.97 6.46
N CYS A 66 23.81 7.54 6.61
CA CYS A 66 22.61 7.04 5.93
C CYS A 66 22.78 7.24 4.41
N LEU A 67 23.07 6.17 3.68
CA LEU A 67 23.02 6.15 2.22
C LEU A 67 21.60 5.78 1.79
N CYS A 68 20.91 6.68 1.09
CA CYS A 68 19.66 6.36 0.39
C CYS A 68 19.91 6.44 -1.12
N GLY A 69 20.07 5.27 -1.77
CA GLY A 69 20.46 5.22 -3.19
C GLY A 69 21.86 5.80 -3.42
N ASN A 70 21.99 6.70 -4.42
CA ASN A 70 23.25 7.41 -4.74
C ASN A 70 23.42 8.73 -3.97
N THR A 71 22.46 9.10 -3.12
CA THR A 71 22.50 10.37 -2.39
C THR A 71 23.09 10.14 -1.00
N VAL A 72 24.25 10.75 -0.74
CA VAL A 72 24.80 10.87 0.61
C VAL A 72 23.93 11.89 1.34
N LEU A 73 23.17 11.47 2.34
CA LEU A 73 22.58 12.44 3.26
C LEU A 73 23.75 13.01 4.08
N GLU A 74 24.07 14.29 3.85
CA GLU A 74 25.19 14.99 4.52
C GLU A 74 25.04 15.05 6.04
N ALA A 75 23.83 14.81 6.56
CA ALA A 75 23.59 14.68 7.99
C ALA A 75 23.97 13.26 8.45
N SER A 76 25.16 13.11 9.01
CA SER A 76 25.42 12.14 10.07
C SER A 76 24.24 12.18 11.06
N LEU A 77 23.78 11.04 11.59
CA LEU A 77 22.95 11.08 12.80
C LEU A 77 23.70 11.94 13.82
N SER A 78 23.08 13.03 14.31
CA SER A 78 23.72 13.93 15.28
C SER A 78 24.13 13.17 16.55
N SER A 79 23.38 12.10 16.87
CA SER A 79 23.77 10.97 17.73
C SER A 79 22.82 9.79 17.46
N VAL A 80 23.31 8.54 17.49
CA VAL A 80 22.44 7.33 17.42
C VAL A 80 21.44 7.29 18.56
N SER A 81 21.86 7.76 19.75
CA SER A 81 21.02 7.91 20.93
C SER A 81 19.79 8.79 20.65
N ASN A 82 19.92 9.80 19.79
CA ASN A 82 18.82 10.72 19.45
C ASN A 82 17.72 10.03 18.63
N ALA A 83 18.08 9.10 17.74
CA ALA A 83 17.10 8.36 16.95
C ALA A 83 16.24 7.45 17.82
N PHE A 84 16.85 6.67 18.74
CA PHE A 84 16.10 5.82 19.66
C PHE A 84 15.36 6.63 20.73
N SER A 85 15.95 7.74 21.19
CA SER A 85 15.26 8.72 22.02
C SER A 85 13.99 9.23 21.34
N GLY A 86 14.06 9.64 20.07
CA GLY A 86 12.90 10.11 19.30
C GLY A 86 11.79 9.06 19.17
N ILE A 87 12.17 7.79 18.96
CA ILE A 87 11.22 6.66 18.97
C ILE A 87 10.53 6.56 20.33
N CYS A 88 11.31 6.55 21.42
CA CYS A 88 10.77 6.46 22.77
C CYS A 88 9.85 7.64 23.11
N THR A 89 10.19 8.87 22.71
CA THR A 89 9.34 10.06 22.91
C THR A 89 7.98 9.86 22.25
N VAL A 90 7.96 9.55 20.94
CA VAL A 90 6.71 9.37 20.18
C VAL A 90 5.84 8.26 20.77
N VAL A 91 6.47 7.14 21.15
CA VAL A 91 5.75 6.00 21.73
C VAL A 91 5.20 6.34 23.12
N ASN A 92 6.02 6.92 24.01
CA ASN A 92 5.60 7.24 25.37
C ASN A 92 4.49 8.30 25.39
N ASP A 93 4.56 9.31 24.53
CA ASP A 93 3.48 10.29 24.36
C ASP A 93 2.17 9.62 23.95
N TRP A 94 2.24 8.65 23.02
CA TRP A 94 1.08 7.88 22.61
C TRP A 94 0.56 6.96 23.71
N LEU A 95 1.43 6.28 24.46
CA LEU A 95 1.04 5.38 25.55
C LEU A 95 0.26 6.13 26.63
N VAL A 96 0.70 7.35 26.99
CA VAL A 96 -0.03 8.22 27.93
C VAL A 96 -1.42 8.57 27.36
N GLN A 97 -1.49 9.01 26.10
CA GLN A 97 -2.78 9.33 25.45
C GLN A 97 -3.73 8.13 25.34
N ALA A 98 -3.17 6.93 25.19
CA ALA A 98 -3.92 5.67 25.09
C ALA A 98 -4.27 5.06 26.46
N GLY A 99 -3.88 5.68 27.57
CA GLY A 99 -4.09 5.14 28.93
C GLY A 99 -3.28 3.88 29.23
N GLN A 100 -2.16 3.66 28.53
CA GLN A 100 -1.28 2.49 28.64
C GLN A 100 -0.04 2.80 29.51
N GLU A 101 -0.23 3.52 30.62
CA GLU A 101 0.86 4.04 31.47
C GLU A 101 1.72 2.95 32.16
N ALA A 102 1.28 1.69 32.13
CA ALA A 102 2.05 0.55 32.64
C ALA A 102 3.23 0.15 31.72
N LEU A 103 3.27 0.67 30.49
CA LEU A 103 4.34 0.43 29.53
C LEU A 103 5.23 1.68 29.43
N GLU A 104 6.54 1.47 29.32
CA GLU A 104 7.52 2.52 29.06
C GLU A 104 8.45 2.05 27.93
N ALA A 105 8.50 2.82 26.85
CA ALA A 105 9.47 2.59 25.78
C ALA A 105 10.85 3.08 26.22
N THR A 106 11.81 2.17 26.23
CA THR A 106 13.21 2.41 26.57
C THR A 106 14.13 1.76 25.54
N TYR A 107 15.39 2.19 25.55
CA TYR A 107 16.48 1.59 24.76
C TYR A 107 17.68 1.33 25.69
N SER A 108 18.74 0.74 25.18
CA SER A 108 19.93 0.44 25.98
C SER A 108 21.21 0.74 25.23
N GLU A 109 22.25 1.12 25.97
CA GLU A 109 23.64 1.17 25.49
C GLU A 109 24.39 -0.06 25.99
N ILE A 110 25.06 -0.76 25.08
CA ILE A 110 25.85 -1.96 25.35
C ILE A 110 27.32 -1.55 25.43
N SER A 111 27.90 -1.66 26.61
CA SER A 111 29.31 -1.39 26.84
C SER A 111 30.22 -2.45 26.23
N LYS A 112 31.51 -2.14 26.07
CA LYS A 112 32.51 -3.07 25.51
C LYS A 112 32.69 -4.36 26.31
N ASP A 113 32.43 -4.33 27.61
CA ASP A 113 32.43 -5.49 28.50
C ASP A 113 31.11 -6.28 28.48
N GLY A 114 30.13 -5.83 27.67
CA GLY A 114 28.86 -6.51 27.43
C GLY A 114 27.76 -6.18 28.44
N GLN A 115 27.94 -5.14 29.27
CA GLN A 115 26.90 -4.67 30.19
C GLN A 115 25.90 -3.81 29.42
N SER A 116 24.61 -3.98 29.74
CA SER A 116 23.53 -3.22 29.12
C SER A 116 23.04 -2.16 30.10
N THR A 117 23.15 -0.88 29.73
CA THR A 117 22.61 0.24 30.51
C THR A 117 21.31 0.71 29.87
N MET A 118 20.21 0.66 30.62
CA MET A 118 18.91 1.14 30.14
C MET A 118 18.86 2.68 30.13
N LEU A 119 18.37 3.23 29.02
CA LEU A 119 18.24 4.67 28.77
C LEU A 119 16.79 5.03 28.50
N ARG A 120 16.41 6.24 28.92
CA ARG A 120 15.09 6.85 28.70
C ARG A 120 15.14 7.86 27.57
N ALA A 121 13.95 8.24 27.09
CA ALA A 121 13.81 9.32 26.12
C ALA A 121 14.40 10.62 26.69
N ASN A 122 15.27 11.27 25.92
CA ASN A 122 15.74 12.61 26.18
C ASN A 122 14.75 13.61 25.56
N THR A 123 14.13 14.46 26.40
CA THR A 123 13.13 15.45 25.98
C THR A 123 13.72 16.85 25.76
N ASP A 124 15.03 17.03 25.94
CA ASP A 124 15.67 18.36 25.85
C ASP A 124 15.79 18.86 24.41
N ASP A 125 15.88 17.95 23.42
CA ASP A 125 16.01 18.28 21.99
C ASP A 125 15.08 17.44 21.10
N VAL A 126 13.78 17.74 21.18
CA VAL A 126 12.72 16.96 20.52
C VAL A 126 12.80 17.00 18.98
N GLU A 127 13.20 18.14 18.39
CA GLU A 127 13.23 18.29 16.94
C GLU A 127 14.40 17.50 16.31
N ASP A 128 15.59 17.55 16.91
CA ASP A 128 16.73 16.76 16.43
C ASP A 128 16.50 15.25 16.61
N ASN A 129 15.91 14.84 17.73
CA ASN A 129 15.53 13.44 17.98
C ASN A 129 14.55 12.92 16.92
N ARG A 130 13.56 13.74 16.57
CA ARG A 130 12.58 13.42 15.54
C ARG A 130 13.20 13.32 14.16
N SER A 131 14.08 14.25 13.80
CA SER A 131 14.85 14.20 12.55
C SER A 131 15.69 12.92 12.47
N ALA A 132 16.42 12.59 13.53
CA ALA A 132 17.24 11.39 13.63
C ALA A 132 16.42 10.10 13.50
N MET A 133 15.23 10.02 14.11
CA MET A 133 14.30 8.91 13.94
C MET A 133 13.86 8.74 12.47
N ILE A 134 13.50 9.84 11.78
CA ILE A 134 13.13 9.77 10.35
C ILE A 134 14.30 9.30 9.49
N GLN A 135 15.54 9.70 9.83
CA GLN A 135 16.75 9.22 9.15
C GLN A 135 17.01 7.73 9.38
N LEU A 136 16.67 7.20 10.56
CA LEU A 136 16.75 5.76 10.84
C LEU A 136 15.91 4.95 9.84
N PHE A 137 14.65 5.35 9.62
CA PHE A 137 13.75 4.68 8.68
C PHE A 137 14.19 4.78 7.21
N ARG A 138 15.18 5.61 6.87
CA ARG A 138 15.76 5.68 5.53
C ARG A 138 16.87 4.65 5.31
N ARG A 139 17.28 3.90 6.34
CA ARG A 139 18.30 2.85 6.21
C ARG A 139 17.79 1.69 5.34
N ARG A 140 18.71 1.13 4.54
CA ARG A 140 18.44 0.07 3.56
C ARG A 140 17.75 -1.17 4.14
N TRP A 141 17.97 -1.51 5.41
CA TRP A 141 17.33 -2.70 6.00
C TRP A 141 15.80 -2.61 5.88
N PHE A 142 15.20 -1.47 6.23
CA PHE A 142 13.75 -1.27 6.19
C PHE A 142 13.12 -1.38 4.81
N SER A 143 13.91 -1.37 3.73
CA SER A 143 13.39 -1.51 2.37
C SER A 143 13.43 -2.94 1.82
N ARG A 144 14.14 -3.90 2.41
CA ARG A 144 14.36 -5.23 1.79
C ARG A 144 13.20 -6.19 2.04
N ILE A 145 12.73 -6.95 1.06
CA ILE A 145 11.60 -7.89 1.22
C ILE A 145 11.83 -8.93 2.33
N TRP A 146 13.07 -9.40 2.47
CA TRP A 146 13.45 -10.44 3.43
C TRP A 146 13.24 -10.05 4.90
N VAL A 147 13.19 -8.75 5.20
CA VAL A 147 12.96 -8.27 6.57
C VAL A 147 11.58 -8.60 7.10
N LEU A 148 10.62 -8.88 6.20
CA LEU A 148 9.32 -9.41 6.61
C LEU A 148 9.52 -10.71 7.38
N GLN A 149 10.22 -11.72 6.85
CA GLN A 149 10.45 -12.95 7.61
C GLN A 149 11.33 -12.74 8.84
N GLU A 150 12.34 -11.85 8.75
CA GLU A 150 13.26 -11.57 9.86
C GLU A 150 12.56 -10.98 11.08
N ALA A 151 11.74 -9.94 10.88
CA ALA A 151 11.13 -9.17 11.97
C ALA A 151 9.72 -9.65 12.35
N VAL A 152 8.90 -10.03 11.37
CA VAL A 152 7.50 -10.40 11.60
C VAL A 152 7.39 -11.70 12.39
N LEU A 153 8.26 -12.67 12.09
CA LEU A 153 8.20 -14.01 12.66
C LEU A 153 9.03 -14.14 13.95
N ALA A 154 9.83 -13.15 14.30
CA ALA A 154 10.65 -13.19 15.49
C ALA A 154 9.78 -13.17 16.76
N ARG A 155 10.04 -14.10 17.69
CA ARG A 155 9.42 -14.06 19.03
C ARG A 155 10.00 -12.91 19.88
N HIS A 156 11.28 -12.64 19.70
CA HIS A 156 12.02 -11.55 20.31
C HIS A 156 12.94 -10.92 19.27
N ALA A 157 12.65 -9.69 18.87
CA ALA A 157 13.49 -8.92 17.95
C ALA A 157 14.00 -7.65 18.62
N VAL A 158 15.27 -7.35 18.37
CA VAL A 158 15.93 -6.10 18.79
C VAL A 158 16.60 -5.46 17.60
N VAL A 159 16.51 -4.14 17.51
CA VAL A 159 17.21 -3.32 16.53
C VAL A 159 18.47 -2.78 17.18
N GLN A 160 19.62 -3.05 16.57
CA GLN A 160 20.92 -2.62 17.06
C GLN A 160 21.60 -1.70 16.04
N LEU A 161 22.07 -0.56 16.53
CA LEU A 161 22.82 0.43 15.76
C LEU A 161 24.04 0.84 16.59
N GLY A 162 25.21 0.37 16.18
CA GLY A 162 26.43 0.48 16.99
C GLY A 162 26.27 -0.18 18.37
N SER A 163 26.57 0.59 19.42
CA SER A 163 26.45 0.15 20.81
C SER A 163 25.02 0.21 21.35
N TYR A 164 24.10 0.89 20.65
CA TYR A 164 22.74 1.06 21.12
C TYR A 164 21.80 -0.03 20.61
N GLN A 165 20.84 -0.44 21.44
CA GLN A 165 19.84 -1.44 21.13
C GLN A 165 18.45 -1.00 21.60
N ILE A 166 17.42 -1.24 20.77
CA ILE A 166 16.03 -0.97 21.10
C ILE A 166 15.14 -2.17 20.72
N PRO A 167 14.11 -2.52 21.51
CA PRO A 167 13.13 -3.52 21.12
C PRO A 167 12.43 -3.15 19.79
N TRP A 168 12.23 -4.15 18.92
CA TRP A 168 11.52 -3.98 17.65
C TRP A 168 10.10 -3.41 17.84
N GLU A 169 9.43 -3.79 18.93
CA GLU A 169 8.09 -3.29 19.30
C GLU A 169 8.00 -1.76 19.21
N TRP A 170 8.99 -1.05 19.76
CA TRP A 170 8.98 0.40 19.81
C TRP A 170 9.25 1.04 18.46
N VAL A 171 10.12 0.43 17.65
CA VAL A 171 10.39 0.88 16.27
C VAL A 171 9.13 0.75 15.42
N GLY A 172 8.46 -0.40 15.50
CA GLY A 172 7.22 -0.68 14.78
C GLY A 172 6.06 0.20 15.22
N LEU A 173 5.89 0.37 16.54
CA LEU A 173 4.83 1.22 17.12
C LEU A 173 5.04 2.70 16.77
N ALA A 174 6.27 3.21 16.84
CA ALA A 174 6.57 4.58 16.39
C ALA A 174 6.21 4.78 14.91
N ALA A 175 6.52 3.81 14.04
CA ALA A 175 6.11 3.87 12.64
C ALA A 175 4.59 3.90 12.48
N ALA A 176 3.85 3.09 13.25
CA ALA A 176 2.39 3.11 13.25
C ALA A 176 1.82 4.48 13.66
N ILE A 177 2.38 5.10 14.71
CA ILE A 177 1.95 6.42 15.19
C ILE A 177 2.21 7.49 14.13
N VAL A 178 3.40 7.48 13.51
CA VAL A 178 3.78 8.44 12.46
C VAL A 178 2.87 8.32 11.23
N VAL A 179 2.45 7.11 10.85
CA VAL A 179 1.55 6.88 9.71
C VAL A 179 0.11 7.31 10.01
N HIS A 180 -0.37 7.12 11.24
CA HIS A 180 -1.79 7.34 11.59
C HIS A 180 -2.13 8.71 12.18
N LYS A 181 -1.16 9.42 12.76
CA LYS A 181 -1.37 10.74 13.38
C LYS A 181 -0.44 11.79 12.77
N PRO A 182 -0.63 12.17 11.48
CA PRO A 182 0.20 13.18 10.85
C PRO A 182 0.11 14.55 11.57
N GLU A 183 -0.95 14.81 12.36
CA GLU A 183 -1.09 16.05 13.14
C GLU A 183 -0.16 16.11 14.36
N LEU A 184 0.37 14.98 14.85
CA LEU A 184 1.44 14.98 15.86
C LEU A 184 2.79 15.43 15.29
N SER A 185 2.86 15.76 14.00
CA SER A 185 3.97 16.49 13.41
C SER A 185 3.72 18.01 13.56
N PRO A 186 4.60 18.75 14.25
CA PRO A 186 4.49 20.22 14.40
C PRO A 186 4.51 21.00 13.06
N ARG A 187 4.79 20.34 11.92
CA ARG A 187 4.78 20.94 10.59
C ARG A 187 3.93 20.20 9.55
N GLY A 188 3.27 19.10 9.92
CA GLY A 188 2.49 18.25 9.03
C GLY A 188 3.36 17.60 7.94
N TYR A 189 3.52 16.29 7.95
CA TYR A 189 4.07 15.62 6.78
C TYR A 189 2.96 15.41 5.76
N SER A 190 3.12 15.95 4.54
CA SER A 190 2.46 15.33 3.38
C SER A 190 2.95 13.87 3.31
N ARG A 191 2.12 12.94 2.84
CA ARG A 191 2.49 11.52 2.68
C ARG A 191 3.80 11.35 1.91
N ASP A 192 4.10 12.26 0.98
CA ASP A 192 5.35 12.31 0.20
C ASP A 192 6.62 12.50 1.06
N MET A 193 6.49 12.98 2.30
CA MET A 193 7.59 13.20 3.22
C MET A 193 7.88 12.00 4.15
N ILE A 194 6.97 11.02 4.22
CA ILE A 194 7.14 9.81 5.04
C ILE A 194 8.09 8.84 4.31
N PRO A 195 9.23 8.45 4.89
CA PRO A 195 10.11 7.47 4.26
C PRO A 195 9.40 6.14 3.99
N THR A 196 9.73 5.50 2.86
CA THR A 196 9.23 4.14 2.55
C THR A 196 9.51 3.15 3.69
N GLY A 197 10.66 3.26 4.35
CA GLY A 197 10.98 2.40 5.48
C GLY A 197 10.07 2.60 6.70
N THR A 198 9.46 3.77 6.88
CA THR A 198 8.43 3.98 7.92
C THR A 198 7.16 3.20 7.57
N MET A 199 6.69 3.27 6.32
CA MET A 199 5.54 2.48 5.86
C MET A 199 5.80 0.97 5.95
N ASN A 200 7.00 0.53 5.57
CA ASN A 200 7.41 -0.88 5.68
C ASN A 200 7.49 -1.33 7.14
N SER A 201 8.01 -0.48 8.05
CA SER A 201 8.05 -0.74 9.49
C SER A 201 6.64 -0.88 10.08
N TYR A 202 5.72 -0.02 9.65
CA TYR A 202 4.32 -0.14 10.02
C TYR A 202 3.71 -1.47 9.56
N LEU A 203 3.90 -1.86 8.29
CA LEU A 203 3.39 -3.14 7.79
C LEU A 203 3.99 -4.32 8.58
N MET A 204 5.31 -4.37 8.73
CA MET A 204 5.97 -5.41 9.51
C MET A 204 5.44 -5.47 10.94
N TYR A 205 5.28 -4.34 11.62
CA TYR A 205 4.73 -4.26 12.97
C TYR A 205 3.32 -4.85 13.05
N ARG A 206 2.43 -4.43 12.13
CA ARG A 206 1.06 -4.92 12.08
C ARG A 206 0.94 -6.40 11.73
N LEU A 207 1.94 -6.96 11.07
CA LEU A 207 2.04 -8.40 10.80
C LEU A 207 2.73 -9.17 11.93
N SER A 208 3.50 -8.51 12.81
CA SER A 208 4.42 -9.17 13.75
C SER A 208 3.69 -10.06 14.75
N ILE A 209 4.25 -11.24 15.04
CA ILE A 209 3.69 -12.16 16.05
C ILE A 209 3.96 -11.71 17.48
N SER A 210 4.94 -10.83 17.68
CA SER A 210 5.38 -10.36 18.99
C SER A 210 4.69 -9.08 19.47
N GLN A 211 3.86 -8.43 18.63
CA GLN A 211 3.27 -7.14 18.99
C GLN A 211 2.20 -7.24 20.08
N LYS A 212 2.07 -6.18 20.89
CA LYS A 212 1.17 -6.17 22.06
C LYS A 212 0.06 -5.13 21.97
N CYS A 213 0.28 -4.04 21.24
CA CYS A 213 -0.62 -2.89 21.30
C CYS A 213 -1.80 -2.96 20.32
N PHE A 214 -1.70 -3.74 19.23
CA PHE A 214 -2.77 -3.87 18.25
C PHE A 214 -3.03 -5.32 17.82
N PRO A 215 -4.26 -5.63 17.36
CA PRO A 215 -4.52 -6.85 16.63
C PRO A 215 -3.68 -6.94 15.35
N ARG A 216 -3.22 -8.16 15.06
CA ARG A 216 -2.47 -8.48 13.84
C ARG A 216 -3.35 -8.25 12.61
N LEU A 217 -2.75 -7.76 11.53
CA LEU A 217 -3.38 -7.76 10.22
C LEU A 217 -3.24 -9.15 9.59
N GLU A 218 -4.34 -9.62 9.00
CA GLU A 218 -4.39 -10.88 8.27
C GLU A 218 -4.73 -10.58 6.82
N PHE A 219 -4.07 -11.26 5.90
CA PHE A 219 -4.19 -11.05 4.47
C PHE A 219 -4.31 -12.39 3.74
N SER A 220 -5.04 -12.40 2.63
CA SER A 220 -4.82 -13.42 1.59
C SER A 220 -3.42 -13.27 0.99
N PHE A 221 -2.93 -14.30 0.28
CA PHE A 221 -1.61 -14.19 -0.33
C PHE A 221 -1.55 -13.10 -1.40
N ALA A 222 -2.66 -12.89 -2.15
CA ALA A 222 -2.79 -11.80 -3.12
C ALA A 222 -2.71 -10.41 -2.46
N GLN A 223 -3.42 -10.21 -1.35
CA GLN A 223 -3.36 -8.97 -0.58
C GLN A 223 -1.96 -8.72 -0.02
N LEU A 224 -1.30 -9.77 0.51
CA LEU A 224 0.06 -9.67 1.04
C LEU A 224 1.05 -9.22 -0.04
N LEU A 225 0.99 -9.82 -1.24
CA LEU A 225 1.79 -9.42 -2.40
C LEU A 225 1.57 -7.95 -2.77
N GLN A 226 0.34 -7.45 -2.65
CA GLN A 226 -0.01 -6.07 -2.99
C GLN A 226 0.50 -5.07 -1.94
N VAL A 227 0.35 -5.36 -0.65
CA VAL A 227 0.84 -4.45 0.41
C VAL A 227 2.36 -4.47 0.56
N SER A 228 3.03 -5.55 0.14
CA SER A 228 4.49 -5.68 0.18
C SER A 228 5.21 -5.15 -1.06
N ARG A 229 4.51 -4.55 -2.04
CA ARG A 229 5.11 -4.05 -3.30
C ARG A 229 6.27 -3.07 -3.10
N HIS A 230 6.20 -2.27 -2.04
CA HIS A 230 7.20 -1.25 -1.69
C HIS A 230 8.54 -1.83 -1.22
N PHE A 231 8.57 -3.10 -0.85
CA PHE A 231 9.80 -3.76 -0.46
C PHE A 231 10.62 -4.12 -1.71
N GLN A 232 11.92 -3.87 -1.63
CA GLN A 232 12.91 -4.09 -2.65
C GLN A 232 13.47 -5.52 -2.56
N SER A 233 13.71 -6.11 -3.72
CA SER A 233 14.46 -7.36 -3.86
C SER A 233 15.56 -7.18 -4.90
N LYS A 234 16.60 -8.02 -4.84
CA LYS A 234 17.63 -8.08 -5.89
C LYS A 234 17.18 -8.99 -7.04
N GLU A 235 16.60 -10.13 -6.69
CA GLU A 235 16.00 -11.08 -7.62
C GLU A 235 14.48 -10.83 -7.68
N PRO A 236 13.87 -10.67 -8.85
CA PRO A 236 12.42 -10.50 -8.97
C PRO A 236 11.59 -11.59 -8.28
N LYS A 237 12.02 -12.86 -8.36
CA LYS A 237 11.35 -14.01 -7.72
C LYS A 237 11.22 -13.88 -6.19
N ASP A 238 12.14 -13.14 -5.55
CA ASP A 238 12.10 -12.92 -4.09
C ASP A 238 10.90 -12.09 -3.64
N LYS A 239 10.21 -11.39 -4.56
CA LYS A 239 8.94 -10.72 -4.25
C LYS A 239 7.85 -11.67 -3.79
N ILE A 240 7.92 -12.93 -4.25
CA ILE A 240 7.04 -14.02 -3.83
C ILE A 240 7.75 -14.82 -2.73
N TYR A 241 8.98 -15.27 -2.98
CA TYR A 241 9.67 -16.19 -2.06
C TYR A 241 9.95 -15.58 -0.68
N GLY A 242 10.17 -14.26 -0.63
CA GLY A 242 10.31 -13.50 0.61
C GLY A 242 9.07 -13.52 1.49
N LEU A 243 7.91 -13.92 0.99
CA LEU A 243 6.63 -13.92 1.71
C LEU A 243 6.18 -15.29 2.21
N LEU A 244 6.80 -16.39 1.78
CA LEU A 244 6.29 -17.75 2.03
C LEU A 244 6.26 -18.14 3.52
N GLY A 245 7.11 -17.52 4.34
CA GLY A 245 7.10 -17.71 5.80
C GLY A 245 5.98 -16.95 6.52
N ILE A 246 5.30 -16.02 5.86
CA ILE A 246 4.25 -15.20 6.45
C ILE A 246 2.91 -15.92 6.33
N GLU A 247 2.22 -16.05 7.45
CA GLU A 247 0.89 -16.65 7.51
C GLU A 247 -0.16 -15.83 6.75
N THR A 248 -0.99 -16.53 5.97
CA THR A 248 -2.05 -15.96 5.12
C THR A 248 -3.35 -16.74 5.32
N THR A 249 -4.48 -16.07 5.07
CA THR A 249 -5.83 -16.62 5.31
C THR A 249 -6.21 -17.75 4.35
N ASP A 250 -5.59 -17.81 3.17
CA ASP A 250 -5.87 -18.78 2.09
C ASP A 250 -4.80 -19.87 1.95
N SER A 251 -3.68 -19.76 2.68
CA SER A 251 -2.55 -20.69 2.62
C SER A 251 -1.96 -20.94 1.22
N VAL A 252 -2.22 -20.06 0.23
CA VAL A 252 -1.70 -20.18 -1.15
C VAL A 252 -0.17 -20.29 -1.14
N GLY A 253 0.51 -19.48 -0.32
CA GLY A 253 1.96 -19.50 -0.19
C GLY A 253 2.56 -20.86 0.18
N LYS A 254 1.82 -21.73 0.90
CA LYS A 254 2.31 -23.06 1.30
C LYS A 254 2.45 -24.04 0.14
N GLN A 255 1.83 -23.76 -1.00
CA GLN A 255 1.89 -24.60 -2.20
C GLN A 255 3.03 -24.18 -3.14
N ILE A 256 3.70 -23.05 -2.86
CA ILE A 256 4.78 -22.52 -3.70
C ILE A 256 6.12 -23.09 -3.23
N VAL A 257 6.86 -23.68 -4.16
CA VAL A 257 8.22 -24.18 -3.92
C VAL A 257 9.23 -23.23 -4.56
N PRO A 258 10.14 -22.62 -3.79
CA PRO A 258 11.18 -21.76 -4.34
C PRO A 258 12.07 -22.47 -5.36
N ASP A 259 12.20 -21.88 -6.55
CA ASP A 259 13.05 -22.41 -7.61
C ASP A 259 13.92 -21.31 -8.24
N TYR A 260 15.22 -21.44 -8.00
CA TYR A 260 16.22 -20.48 -8.42
C TYR A 260 17.04 -20.89 -9.64
N ARG A 261 16.71 -22.02 -10.28
CA ARG A 261 17.37 -22.43 -11.52
C ARG A 261 17.15 -21.39 -12.62
N ASP A 262 18.14 -21.20 -13.48
CA ASP A 262 18.07 -20.25 -14.60
C ASP A 262 16.97 -20.60 -15.62
N THR A 263 16.55 -21.87 -15.66
CA THR A 263 15.43 -22.34 -16.49
C THR A 263 14.06 -21.86 -16.01
N THR A 264 13.96 -21.39 -14.78
CA THR A 264 12.71 -20.94 -14.16
C THR A 264 12.73 -19.42 -14.08
N THR A 265 12.14 -18.77 -15.07
CA THR A 265 12.14 -17.31 -15.17
C THR A 265 11.13 -16.68 -14.20
N SER A 266 11.30 -15.40 -13.89
CA SER A 266 10.41 -14.68 -12.98
C SER A 266 8.99 -14.57 -13.53
N GLU A 267 8.85 -14.43 -14.84
CA GLU A 267 7.58 -14.39 -15.57
C GLU A 267 6.77 -15.64 -15.33
N LYS A 268 7.42 -16.79 -15.49
CA LYS A 268 6.80 -18.09 -15.25
C LYS A 268 6.35 -18.22 -13.80
N VAL A 269 7.21 -17.84 -12.85
CA VAL A 269 6.84 -17.87 -11.43
C VAL A 269 5.64 -16.96 -11.16
N PHE A 270 5.59 -15.79 -11.80
CA PHE A 270 4.49 -14.86 -11.60
C PHE A 270 3.17 -15.39 -12.17
N GLU A 271 3.19 -15.94 -13.38
CA GLU A 271 2.02 -16.58 -13.99
C GLU A 271 1.55 -17.80 -13.18
N ASP A 272 2.47 -18.68 -12.77
CA ASP A 272 2.15 -19.88 -11.99
C ASP A 272 1.47 -19.50 -10.65
N VAL A 273 1.97 -18.46 -9.98
CA VAL A 273 1.38 -17.95 -8.73
C VAL A 273 0.04 -17.25 -8.96
N ALA A 274 -0.11 -16.46 -10.03
CA ALA A 274 -1.39 -15.87 -10.38
C ALA A 274 -2.45 -16.94 -10.65
N ARG A 275 -2.09 -18.02 -11.36
CA ARG A 275 -2.98 -19.18 -11.59
C ARG A 275 -3.31 -19.93 -10.32
N LEU A 276 -2.37 -20.03 -9.38
CA LEU A 276 -2.63 -20.62 -8.07
C LEU A 276 -3.60 -19.78 -7.22
N ILE A 277 -3.52 -18.45 -7.30
CA ILE A 277 -4.45 -17.55 -6.59
C ILE A 277 -5.89 -17.70 -7.10
N LEU A 278 -6.10 -18.06 -8.38
CA LEU A 278 -7.45 -18.32 -8.93
C LEU A 278 -8.20 -19.44 -8.19
N THR A 279 -7.52 -20.29 -7.42
CA THR A 279 -8.16 -21.35 -6.61
C THR A 279 -8.44 -20.91 -5.17
N SER A 280 -8.17 -19.65 -4.82
CA SER A 280 -8.36 -19.10 -3.47
C SER A 280 -9.79 -18.55 -3.27
N ALA A 281 -10.09 -18.11 -2.05
CA ALA A 281 -11.38 -17.48 -1.72
C ALA A 281 -11.59 -16.10 -2.38
N SER A 282 -10.52 -15.43 -2.81
CA SER A 282 -10.56 -14.12 -3.46
C SER A 282 -9.78 -14.18 -4.79
N PRO A 283 -10.31 -14.92 -5.78
CA PRO A 283 -9.53 -15.42 -6.90
C PRO A 283 -9.04 -14.34 -7.86
N LEU A 284 -9.71 -13.18 -7.91
CA LEU A 284 -9.37 -12.08 -8.83
C LEU A 284 -8.68 -10.88 -8.16
N THR A 285 -8.44 -10.92 -6.84
CA THR A 285 -7.81 -9.81 -6.10
C THR A 285 -6.43 -9.43 -6.65
N PHE A 286 -5.70 -10.38 -7.23
CA PHE A 286 -4.39 -10.11 -7.82
C PHE A 286 -4.45 -9.22 -9.07
N LEU A 287 -5.59 -9.17 -9.78
CA LEU A 287 -5.75 -8.38 -11.01
C LEU A 287 -5.61 -6.87 -10.77
N SER A 288 -5.89 -6.38 -9.56
CA SER A 288 -5.63 -4.98 -9.18
C SER A 288 -4.15 -4.59 -9.26
N GLY A 289 -3.25 -5.58 -9.24
CA GLY A 289 -1.82 -5.39 -9.48
C GLY A 289 -1.40 -5.51 -10.96
N ALA A 290 -2.33 -5.80 -11.86
CA ALA A 290 -2.08 -6.09 -13.28
C ALA A 290 -2.24 -4.84 -14.18
N GLY A 291 -2.03 -5.02 -15.49
CA GLY A 291 -2.07 -3.95 -16.49
C GLY A 291 -0.73 -3.23 -16.68
N ASP A 292 0.29 -4.00 -17.05
CA ASP A 292 1.66 -3.52 -17.30
C ASP A 292 1.88 -3.12 -18.78
N PHE A 293 2.88 -2.27 -19.02
CA PHE A 293 3.21 -1.64 -20.32
C PHE A 293 4.16 -2.46 -21.19
N ASP A 294 4.82 -3.47 -20.62
CA ASP A 294 5.70 -4.33 -21.39
C ASP A 294 4.90 -5.44 -22.09
N CYS A 295 4.95 -5.44 -23.42
CA CYS A 295 4.24 -6.40 -24.29
C CYS A 295 4.82 -7.82 -24.20
N SER A 296 5.79 -8.06 -23.33
CA SER A 296 6.51 -9.34 -23.20
C SER A 296 5.76 -10.39 -22.38
N ARG A 297 4.65 -10.01 -21.71
CA ARG A 297 3.89 -10.87 -20.80
C ARG A 297 2.39 -10.64 -20.94
N PRO A 298 1.54 -11.60 -20.51
CA PRO A 298 0.11 -11.38 -20.47
C PRO A 298 -0.28 -10.25 -19.53
N SER A 299 -1.15 -9.35 -19.97
CA SER A 299 -1.51 -8.14 -19.24
C SER A 299 -2.22 -8.40 -17.90
N TRP A 300 -2.81 -9.59 -17.75
CA TRP A 300 -3.50 -10.02 -16.53
C TRP A 300 -2.54 -10.54 -15.45
N VAL A 301 -1.27 -10.83 -15.78
CA VAL A 301 -0.27 -11.27 -14.80
C VAL A 301 0.43 -10.05 -14.19
N PRO A 302 0.35 -9.83 -12.86
CA PRO A 302 1.04 -8.72 -12.23
C PRO A 302 2.57 -8.87 -12.28
N SER A 303 3.28 -7.83 -12.67
CA SER A 303 4.74 -7.76 -12.52
C SER A 303 5.10 -7.43 -11.07
N TRP A 304 5.17 -8.42 -10.16
CA TRP A 304 5.34 -8.23 -8.70
C TRP A 304 6.62 -7.51 -8.26
N ASP A 305 7.62 -7.47 -9.13
CA ASP A 305 8.88 -6.78 -8.97
C ASP A 305 8.80 -5.27 -9.19
N GLU A 306 7.80 -4.80 -9.93
CA GLU A 306 7.57 -3.39 -10.14
C GLU A 306 6.94 -2.69 -8.93
N ARG A 307 7.30 -1.42 -8.78
CA ARG A 307 6.77 -0.59 -7.70
C ARG A 307 5.37 -0.08 -8.10
N ARG A 308 4.33 -0.63 -7.47
CA ARG A 308 2.97 -0.08 -7.49
C ARG A 308 2.58 0.40 -6.10
N PRO A 309 2.59 1.72 -5.85
CA PRO A 309 2.52 2.22 -4.49
C PRO A 309 1.12 2.22 -3.87
N TRP A 310 0.08 2.03 -4.69
CA TRP A 310 -1.31 2.09 -4.27
C TRP A 310 -2.20 1.15 -5.10
N THR A 311 -3.30 0.74 -4.49
CA THR A 311 -4.42 0.04 -5.11
C THR A 311 -5.73 0.60 -4.55
N ILE A 312 -6.79 0.55 -5.33
CA ILE A 312 -8.17 0.87 -4.94
C ILE A 312 -8.68 -0.16 -3.92
N LEU A 313 -8.25 -1.42 -4.01
CA LEU A 313 -8.71 -2.44 -3.08
C LEU A 313 -8.29 -2.13 -1.64
N PRO A 314 -9.24 -2.15 -0.69
CA PRO A 314 -8.93 -1.94 0.71
C PRO A 314 -8.10 -3.09 1.28
N THR A 315 -7.28 -2.78 2.29
CA THR A 315 -6.48 -3.77 3.02
C THR A 315 -7.34 -4.77 3.81
N LYS A 316 -8.60 -4.46 4.05
CA LYS A 316 -9.58 -5.36 4.66
C LYS A 316 -10.80 -5.44 3.76
N GLN A 317 -11.40 -6.62 3.69
CA GLN A 317 -12.65 -6.81 2.96
C GLN A 317 -13.69 -5.80 3.46
N HIS A 318 -14.25 -5.03 2.54
CA HIS A 318 -15.23 -4.01 2.83
C HIS A 318 -16.53 -4.34 2.09
N PRO A 319 -17.70 -4.26 2.74
CA PRO A 319 -18.99 -4.51 2.08
C PRO A 319 -19.22 -3.60 0.86
N GLY A 320 -18.59 -2.43 0.84
CA GLY A 320 -18.67 -1.49 -0.27
C GLY A 320 -17.74 -1.74 -1.45
N PHE A 321 -17.04 -2.87 -1.49
CA PHE A 321 -16.23 -3.30 -2.63
C PHE A 321 -16.64 -4.72 -3.02
N GLN A 322 -17.92 -4.88 -3.34
CA GLN A 322 -18.58 -6.12 -3.74
C GLN A 322 -19.07 -6.04 -5.18
N CYS A 323 -18.27 -5.45 -6.07
CA CYS A 323 -18.61 -5.20 -7.48
C CYS A 323 -19.24 -6.41 -8.17
N ALA A 324 -18.58 -7.58 -8.07
CA ALA A 324 -19.14 -8.86 -8.49
C ALA A 324 -18.61 -10.05 -7.66
N SER A 325 -18.15 -9.81 -6.43
CA SER A 325 -17.63 -10.86 -5.54
C SER A 325 -18.69 -11.87 -5.11
N GLY A 326 -19.98 -11.50 -5.21
CA GLY A 326 -21.11 -12.42 -4.97
C GLY A 326 -21.37 -13.41 -6.10
N ALA A 327 -20.83 -13.17 -7.31
CA ALA A 327 -20.89 -14.12 -8.42
C ALA A 327 -19.71 -15.09 -8.36
N SER A 328 -19.96 -16.36 -8.67
CA SER A 328 -18.88 -17.34 -8.79
C SER A 328 -18.00 -17.05 -10.00
N MET A 329 -16.69 -17.08 -9.81
CA MET A 329 -15.73 -17.01 -10.91
C MET A 329 -15.81 -18.30 -11.75
N GLU A 330 -15.99 -18.16 -13.05
CA GLU A 330 -15.99 -19.28 -14.00
C GLU A 330 -14.84 -19.12 -15.01
N LEU A 331 -14.06 -20.18 -15.21
CA LEU A 331 -12.97 -20.22 -16.18
C LEU A 331 -13.48 -20.78 -17.52
N GLY A 332 -13.06 -20.16 -18.61
CA GLY A 332 -13.41 -20.60 -19.96
C GLY A 332 -12.74 -21.93 -20.34
N PRO A 333 -13.35 -22.72 -21.23
CA PRO A 333 -12.73 -23.93 -21.77
C PRO A 333 -11.54 -23.59 -22.69
N ASP A 334 -10.60 -24.52 -22.83
CA ASP A 334 -9.50 -24.49 -23.82
C ASP A 334 -8.55 -23.27 -23.76
N MET A 335 -8.29 -22.72 -22.56
CA MET A 335 -7.32 -21.63 -22.36
C MET A 335 -5.91 -22.05 -22.79
N LYS A 336 -5.25 -21.23 -23.61
CA LYS A 336 -3.84 -21.42 -23.95
C LYS A 336 -2.92 -20.81 -22.90
N ALA A 337 -1.63 -21.16 -22.97
CA ALA A 337 -0.59 -20.49 -22.20
C ALA A 337 -0.64 -18.97 -22.45
N GLY A 338 -0.52 -18.18 -21.40
CA GLY A 338 -0.68 -16.73 -21.44
C GLY A 338 -2.11 -16.20 -21.48
N GLU A 339 -3.13 -17.05 -21.67
CA GLU A 339 -4.53 -16.60 -21.69
C GLU A 339 -5.22 -16.82 -20.34
N LEU A 340 -6.16 -15.93 -20.01
CA LEU A 340 -7.11 -16.08 -18.92
C LEU A 340 -8.51 -15.72 -19.42
N VAL A 341 -9.41 -16.71 -19.50
CA VAL A 341 -10.78 -16.53 -19.97
C VAL A 341 -11.73 -16.63 -18.79
N LEU A 342 -12.52 -15.58 -18.55
CA LEU A 342 -13.41 -15.45 -17.39
C LEU A 342 -14.82 -15.02 -17.82
N LYS A 343 -15.83 -15.31 -17.00
CA LYS A 343 -17.14 -14.67 -17.16
C LYS A 343 -17.13 -13.23 -16.63
N GLY A 344 -17.79 -12.33 -17.36
CA GLY A 344 -17.98 -10.95 -16.95
C GLY A 344 -19.00 -10.21 -17.83
N VAL A 345 -19.09 -8.90 -17.61
CA VAL A 345 -20.01 -7.99 -18.31
C VAL A 345 -19.23 -6.75 -18.75
N VAL A 346 -19.29 -6.42 -20.04
CA VAL A 346 -18.91 -5.09 -20.53
C VAL A 346 -20.07 -4.14 -20.24
N VAL A 347 -19.86 -3.21 -19.31
CA VAL A 347 -20.89 -2.28 -18.83
C VAL A 347 -20.98 -1.05 -19.73
N ASP A 348 -19.84 -0.47 -20.08
CA ASP A 348 -19.76 0.76 -20.86
C ASP A 348 -18.37 0.92 -21.53
N GLN A 349 -18.10 2.06 -22.13
CA GLN A 349 -16.82 2.44 -22.71
C GLN A 349 -16.43 3.87 -22.34
N ILE A 350 -15.13 4.12 -22.24
CA ILE A 350 -14.57 5.44 -21.95
C ILE A 350 -14.73 6.36 -23.16
N THR A 351 -15.30 7.56 -22.96
CA THR A 351 -15.52 8.58 -24.00
C THR A 351 -14.73 9.86 -23.76
N SER A 352 -14.38 10.14 -22.51
CA SER A 352 -13.61 11.32 -22.11
C SER A 352 -12.79 11.01 -20.86
N MET A 353 -11.66 11.68 -20.73
CA MET A 353 -10.75 11.58 -19.58
C MET A 353 -10.07 12.92 -19.35
N GLN A 354 -9.76 13.22 -18.08
CA GLN A 354 -8.93 14.39 -17.77
C GLN A 354 -7.51 14.18 -18.29
N GLU A 355 -6.88 15.26 -18.74
CA GLU A 355 -5.47 15.21 -19.13
C GLU A 355 -4.60 14.83 -17.93
N HIS A 356 -3.49 14.13 -18.21
CA HIS A 356 -2.57 13.74 -17.16
C HIS A 356 -2.02 15.00 -16.50
N ARG A 357 -2.03 15.03 -15.16
CA ARG A 357 -1.76 16.24 -14.39
C ARG A 357 -0.28 16.60 -14.53
N ASP A 358 0.03 17.67 -15.26
CA ASP A 358 1.37 18.26 -15.23
C ASP A 358 1.62 18.81 -13.82
N TYR A 359 2.66 18.26 -13.18
CA TYR A 359 3.18 18.74 -11.89
C TYR A 359 3.37 20.26 -12.01
N TRP A 360 2.75 21.03 -11.12
CA TRP A 360 2.89 22.51 -11.02
C TRP A 360 2.03 23.37 -11.95
N GLY A 361 0.80 22.97 -12.27
CA GLY A 361 -0.22 23.92 -12.71
C GLY A 361 -0.49 24.97 -11.62
N ILE A 362 0.33 26.02 -11.55
CA ILE A 362 0.11 27.22 -10.73
C ILE A 362 -1.32 27.68 -11.05
N PHE A 363 -2.17 27.74 -10.03
CA PHE A 363 -3.48 28.37 -10.17
C PHE A 363 -3.25 29.76 -10.76
N ASP A 364 -3.77 30.01 -11.96
CA ASP A 364 -3.99 31.38 -12.38
C ASP A 364 -4.91 31.98 -11.31
N ARG A 365 -4.41 32.98 -10.58
CA ARG A 365 -5.18 33.64 -9.53
C ARG A 365 -6.43 34.32 -10.08
N ASN A 366 -6.54 34.45 -11.40
CA ASN A 366 -7.73 34.93 -12.11
C ASN A 366 -8.69 33.82 -12.57
N ASP A 367 -8.41 32.54 -12.28
CA ASP A 367 -9.30 31.43 -12.62
C ASP A 367 -10.60 31.48 -11.80
N LYS A 368 -11.66 32.00 -12.43
CA LYS A 368 -13.00 32.08 -11.86
C LYS A 368 -13.82 30.80 -12.00
N SER A 369 -13.24 29.70 -12.49
CA SER A 369 -13.99 28.45 -12.74
C SER A 369 -14.66 27.92 -11.48
N ARG A 370 -13.99 28.02 -10.32
CA ARG A 370 -14.57 27.64 -9.02
C ARG A 370 -15.71 28.55 -8.60
N GLU A 371 -15.53 29.86 -8.66
CA GLU A 371 -16.58 30.83 -8.29
C GLU A 371 -17.81 30.66 -9.20
N ASN A 372 -17.58 30.49 -10.50
CA ASN A 372 -18.64 30.24 -11.46
C ASN A 372 -19.39 28.95 -11.16
N PHE A 373 -18.66 27.86 -10.84
CA PHE A 373 -19.26 26.59 -10.44
C PHE A 373 -20.05 26.70 -9.12
N LEU A 374 -19.49 27.37 -8.11
CA LEU A 374 -20.13 27.54 -6.81
C LEU A 374 -21.44 28.32 -6.87
N ASN A 375 -21.59 29.21 -7.84
CA ASN A 375 -22.80 29.99 -8.08
C ASN A 375 -23.84 29.26 -8.97
N GLN A 376 -23.54 28.08 -9.50
CA GLN A 376 -24.50 27.29 -10.27
C GLN A 376 -25.57 26.68 -9.35
N PRO A 377 -26.74 26.31 -9.91
CA PRO A 377 -27.75 25.50 -9.21
C PRO A 377 -27.12 24.26 -8.56
N ARG A 378 -27.56 23.91 -7.35
CA ARG A 378 -26.99 22.79 -6.57
C ARG A 378 -27.14 21.44 -7.28
N TRP A 379 -26.18 20.56 -7.05
CA TRP A 379 -26.36 19.12 -7.26
C TRP A 379 -27.09 18.49 -6.07
N SER A 380 -27.69 17.32 -6.27
CA SER A 380 -28.31 16.58 -5.19
C SER A 380 -27.29 16.11 -4.15
N LYS A 381 -27.77 15.72 -2.96
CA LYS A 381 -26.91 15.15 -1.91
C LYS A 381 -26.21 13.89 -2.42
N GLU A 382 -26.93 13.03 -3.13
CA GLU A 382 -26.44 11.77 -3.69
C GLU A 382 -25.34 12.01 -4.72
N ALA A 383 -25.51 13.02 -5.60
CA ALA A 383 -24.48 13.40 -6.56
C ALA A 383 -23.20 13.93 -5.87
N TRP A 384 -23.36 14.71 -4.81
CA TRP A 384 -22.23 15.19 -4.00
C TRP A 384 -21.51 14.05 -3.26
N THR A 385 -22.26 13.12 -2.66
CA THR A 385 -21.69 11.90 -2.04
C THR A 385 -20.94 11.07 -3.08
N LYS A 386 -21.55 10.83 -4.25
CA LYS A 386 -20.92 10.10 -5.36
C LYS A 386 -19.61 10.75 -5.79
N CYS A 387 -19.57 12.08 -5.89
CA CYS A 387 -18.32 12.82 -6.14
C CYS A 387 -17.30 12.59 -5.03
N ALA A 388 -17.69 12.75 -3.76
CA ALA A 388 -16.81 12.60 -2.61
C ALA A 388 -16.14 11.22 -2.53
N MET A 389 -16.93 10.18 -2.78
CA MET A 389 -16.46 8.79 -2.77
C MET A 389 -15.64 8.46 -4.03
N THR A 390 -16.09 8.89 -5.21
CA THR A 390 -15.39 8.58 -6.47
C THR A 390 -14.00 9.16 -6.52
N LEU A 391 -13.86 10.43 -6.15
CA LEU A 391 -12.59 11.15 -6.24
C LEU A 391 -11.51 10.56 -5.33
N THR A 392 -11.88 9.94 -4.21
CA THR A 392 -10.96 9.23 -3.30
C THR A 392 -10.94 7.70 -3.52
N CYS A 393 -11.63 7.21 -4.54
CA CYS A 393 -11.84 5.78 -4.81
C CYS A 393 -12.39 5.01 -3.59
N GLY A 394 -13.25 5.65 -2.81
CA GLY A 394 -13.85 5.07 -1.59
C GLY A 394 -12.87 4.85 -0.43
N GLY A 395 -11.63 5.34 -0.54
CA GLY A 395 -10.58 5.16 0.46
C GLY A 395 -10.25 6.41 1.26
N ASP A 396 -9.75 6.23 2.48
CA ASP A 396 -9.40 7.30 3.43
C ASP A 396 -7.94 7.79 3.30
N GLY A 397 -7.22 7.32 2.28
CA GLY A 397 -5.80 7.64 2.08
C GLY A 397 -4.81 6.72 2.78
N ARG A 398 -5.27 5.76 3.59
CA ARG A 398 -4.45 4.79 4.35
C ARG A 398 -4.72 3.33 3.96
N ALA A 399 -5.41 3.14 2.83
CA ALA A 399 -5.88 1.86 2.29
C ALA A 399 -6.94 1.21 3.18
N TYR A 400 -7.66 2.05 3.93
CA TYR A 400 -8.92 1.71 4.58
C TYR A 400 -10.06 2.34 3.79
N PRO A 401 -11.22 1.69 3.77
CA PRO A 401 -12.43 2.27 3.21
C PRO A 401 -12.90 3.46 4.07
N ILE A 402 -13.69 4.34 3.46
CA ILE A 402 -14.42 5.38 4.18
C ILE A 402 -15.64 4.76 4.85
N ASP A 403 -15.69 4.82 6.18
CA ASP A 403 -16.80 4.25 6.98
C ASP A 403 -17.94 5.26 7.26
N ASP A 404 -17.67 6.57 7.10
CA ASP A 404 -18.65 7.65 7.34
C ASP A 404 -18.68 8.61 6.13
N GLU A 405 -19.58 8.33 5.20
CA GLU A 405 -19.77 9.15 4.00
C GLU A 405 -20.22 10.58 4.30
N VAL A 406 -20.93 10.80 5.41
CA VAL A 406 -21.42 12.14 5.79
C VAL A 406 -20.25 13.00 6.25
N ALA A 407 -19.39 12.47 7.12
CA ALA A 407 -18.17 13.15 7.54
C ALA A 407 -17.21 13.38 6.36
N HIS A 408 -17.08 12.39 5.47
CA HIS A 408 -16.24 12.51 4.28
C HIS A 408 -16.76 13.57 3.29
N LEU A 409 -18.08 13.66 3.10
CA LEU A 409 -18.69 14.72 2.31
C LEU A 409 -18.49 16.10 2.94
N ALA A 410 -18.58 16.21 4.27
CA ALA A 410 -18.24 17.45 4.98
C ALA A 410 -16.77 17.84 4.77
N ASP A 411 -15.86 16.88 4.69
CA ASP A 411 -14.43 17.09 4.39
C ASP A 411 -14.23 17.64 2.96
N LEU A 412 -14.96 17.10 1.97
CA LEU A 412 -14.97 17.65 0.61
C LEU A 412 -15.52 19.08 0.61
N ALA A 413 -16.64 19.33 1.29
CA ALA A 413 -17.24 20.66 1.39
C ALA A 413 -16.24 21.67 1.98
N ALA A 414 -15.52 21.30 3.03
CA ALA A 414 -14.48 22.13 3.63
C ALA A 414 -13.36 22.46 2.62
N LEU A 415 -12.92 21.49 1.82
CA LEU A 415 -11.94 21.72 0.76
C LEU A 415 -12.48 22.67 -0.33
N VAL A 416 -13.71 22.44 -0.80
CA VAL A 416 -14.38 23.22 -1.86
C VAL A 416 -14.84 24.61 -1.39
N LEU A 417 -14.88 24.90 -0.10
CA LEU A 417 -15.10 26.25 0.44
C LEU A 417 -13.81 26.97 0.86
N SER A 418 -12.72 26.25 1.19
CA SER A 418 -11.47 26.84 1.73
C SER A 418 -10.68 27.79 0.82
N GLY A 419 -11.07 27.98 -0.44
CA GLY A 419 -10.26 28.66 -1.46
C GLY A 419 -9.01 27.88 -1.92
N SER A 420 -8.82 26.64 -1.47
CA SER A 420 -7.65 25.81 -1.82
C SER A 420 -7.49 25.63 -3.33
N ALA A 421 -6.26 25.83 -3.81
CA ALA A 421 -5.82 25.61 -5.18
C ALA A 421 -5.52 24.11 -5.47
N HIS A 422 -6.19 23.18 -4.79
CA HIS A 422 -5.92 21.75 -4.95
C HIS A 422 -6.40 21.26 -6.32
N TRP A 423 -5.62 20.39 -6.97
CA TRP A 423 -5.91 19.87 -8.30
C TRP A 423 -7.28 19.19 -8.40
N ILE A 424 -7.72 18.54 -7.32
CA ILE A 424 -8.99 17.80 -7.26
C ILE A 424 -10.21 18.68 -7.50
N ILE A 425 -10.11 19.99 -7.23
CA ILE A 425 -11.18 20.94 -7.50
C ILE A 425 -11.49 21.02 -9.01
N ARG A 426 -10.48 20.86 -9.87
CA ARG A 426 -10.68 20.86 -11.33
C ARG A 426 -11.44 19.63 -11.80
N ASP A 427 -11.04 18.47 -11.27
CA ASP A 427 -11.70 17.20 -11.57
C ASP A 427 -13.17 17.24 -11.13
N LEU A 428 -13.44 17.77 -9.93
CA LEU A 428 -14.80 17.99 -9.45
C LEU A 428 -15.60 18.91 -10.39
N ILE A 429 -15.06 20.08 -10.77
CA ILE A 429 -15.75 21.02 -11.65
C ILE A 429 -16.05 20.38 -13.01
N ALA A 430 -15.16 19.52 -13.52
CA ALA A 430 -15.37 18.82 -14.79
C ALA A 430 -16.57 17.85 -14.76
N LEU A 431 -17.05 17.44 -13.58
CA LEU A 431 -18.23 16.59 -13.44
C LEU A 431 -19.55 17.31 -13.72
N ARG A 432 -19.56 18.64 -13.82
CA ARG A 432 -20.77 19.41 -14.18
C ARG A 432 -21.37 19.05 -15.54
N ASP A 433 -20.57 18.48 -16.44
CA ASP A 433 -21.05 18.10 -17.77
C ASP A 433 -21.85 16.78 -17.76
N VAL A 434 -21.79 16.03 -16.65
CA VAL A 434 -22.44 14.71 -16.50
C VAL A 434 -23.40 14.63 -15.31
N ILE A 435 -23.42 15.65 -14.43
CA ILE A 435 -24.34 15.75 -13.30
C ILE A 435 -25.36 16.86 -13.56
N GLU A 436 -26.63 16.50 -13.60
CA GLU A 436 -27.74 17.44 -13.73
C GLU A 436 -28.05 18.11 -12.37
N PRO A 437 -28.34 19.43 -12.34
CA PRO A 437 -28.73 20.10 -11.10
C PRO A 437 -30.11 19.67 -10.58
N GLU A 438 -30.30 19.70 -9.26
CA GLU A 438 -31.55 19.29 -8.59
C GLU A 438 -32.62 20.39 -8.58
N GLY A 439 -32.24 21.66 -8.77
CA GLY A 439 -33.15 22.80 -8.80
C GLY A 439 -32.42 24.15 -8.69
N VAL A 440 -33.11 25.25 -8.98
CA VAL A 440 -32.53 26.61 -9.06
C VAL A 440 -32.57 27.42 -7.76
N ASP A 441 -33.20 26.89 -6.71
CA ASP A 441 -33.47 27.64 -5.46
C ASP A 441 -32.26 27.79 -4.54
N MET A 442 -31.22 26.99 -4.76
CA MET A 442 -30.01 26.98 -3.95
C MET A 442 -28.78 26.79 -4.85
N THR A 443 -27.71 27.50 -4.53
CA THR A 443 -26.43 27.34 -5.23
C THR A 443 -25.63 26.18 -4.63
N GLN A 444 -24.61 25.70 -5.35
CA GLN A 444 -23.65 24.74 -4.81
C GLN A 444 -23.03 25.26 -3.51
N ALA A 445 -22.61 26.53 -3.46
CA ALA A 445 -22.03 27.14 -2.26
C ALA A 445 -22.98 27.10 -1.05
N GLY A 446 -24.24 27.51 -1.25
CA GLY A 446 -25.24 27.52 -0.17
C GLY A 446 -25.44 26.14 0.44
N TYR A 447 -25.49 25.09 -0.39
CA TYR A 447 -25.58 23.73 0.13
C TYR A 447 -24.33 23.28 0.87
N LEU A 448 -23.14 23.54 0.32
CA LEU A 448 -21.89 23.12 0.95
C LEU A 448 -21.71 23.79 2.32
N GLU A 449 -22.15 25.04 2.48
CA GLU A 449 -22.15 25.74 3.76
C GLU A 449 -23.05 25.08 4.83
N GLU A 450 -24.14 24.42 4.43
CA GLU A 450 -25.01 23.68 5.35
C GLU A 450 -24.37 22.38 5.87
N ILE A 451 -23.52 21.74 5.08
CA ILE A 451 -22.98 20.40 5.39
C ILE A 451 -21.52 20.41 5.85
N VAL A 452 -20.82 21.54 5.79
CA VAL A 452 -19.38 21.64 6.11
C VAL A 452 -19.06 21.45 7.60
N ALA A 453 -20.06 21.50 8.48
CA ALA A 453 -19.86 21.40 9.91
C ALA A 453 -19.07 20.15 10.30
N GLY A 454 -17.92 20.34 10.97
CA GLY A 454 -17.02 19.26 11.37
C GLY A 454 -16.05 18.78 10.27
N GLY A 455 -16.19 19.28 9.04
CA GLY A 455 -15.34 18.96 7.89
C GLY A 455 -13.91 19.50 8.01
N SER A 456 -12.97 18.79 7.38
CA SER A 456 -11.55 19.11 7.33
C SER A 456 -11.00 18.92 5.91
N SER A 457 -10.61 20.03 5.29
CA SER A 457 -9.96 20.01 3.98
C SER A 457 -8.68 19.16 3.97
N ARG A 458 -7.94 19.11 5.09
CA ARG A 458 -6.73 18.29 5.23
C ARG A 458 -7.02 16.79 5.23
N ARG A 459 -8.13 16.36 5.84
CA ARG A 459 -8.54 14.95 5.81
C ARG A 459 -8.90 14.53 4.39
N TYR A 460 -9.69 15.34 3.69
CA TYR A 460 -10.03 15.04 2.29
C TYR A 460 -8.80 15.01 1.38
N ILE A 461 -7.89 15.99 1.51
CA ILE A 461 -6.63 15.99 0.75
C ILE A 461 -5.85 14.70 1.04
N SER A 462 -5.70 14.33 2.31
CA SER A 462 -4.98 13.09 2.68
C SER A 462 -5.61 11.84 2.06
N ALA A 463 -6.94 11.81 1.95
CA ALA A 463 -7.67 10.71 1.32
C ALA A 463 -7.43 10.62 -0.20
N VAL A 464 -7.26 11.76 -0.87
CA VAL A 464 -7.11 11.83 -2.34
C VAL A 464 -5.66 11.71 -2.82
N GLU A 465 -4.68 12.05 -1.99
CA GLU A 465 -3.25 11.98 -2.35
C GLU A 465 -2.78 10.65 -2.98
N PRO A 466 -3.19 9.46 -2.52
CA PRO A 466 -2.70 8.21 -3.10
C PRO A 466 -3.16 7.99 -4.54
N VAL A 467 -4.28 8.63 -4.93
CA VAL A 467 -4.89 8.55 -6.26
C VAL A 467 -4.14 9.44 -7.26
N ARG A 468 -3.44 10.46 -6.76
CA ARG A 468 -2.88 11.59 -7.53
C ARG A 468 -2.10 11.19 -8.79
N ASP A 469 -1.19 10.22 -8.65
CA ASP A 469 -0.17 9.93 -9.67
C ASP A 469 -0.50 8.70 -10.52
N LEU A 470 -1.35 7.80 -10.03
CA LEU A 470 -1.66 6.52 -10.70
C LEU A 470 -3.01 6.53 -11.40
N TYR A 471 -3.89 7.46 -11.03
CA TYR A 471 -5.25 7.49 -11.54
C TYR A 471 -5.71 8.89 -11.93
N ARG A 472 -6.69 8.94 -12.83
CA ARG A 472 -7.33 10.16 -13.32
C ARG A 472 -8.81 9.96 -13.56
N LEU A 473 -9.54 11.08 -13.63
CA LEU A 473 -10.99 11.09 -13.89
C LEU A 473 -11.31 10.68 -15.32
N PHE A 474 -12.33 9.83 -15.49
CA PHE A 474 -12.94 9.50 -16.77
C PHE A 474 -14.46 9.68 -16.74
N LYS A 475 -15.04 9.72 -17.95
CA LYS A 475 -16.48 9.71 -18.21
C LYS A 475 -16.79 8.60 -19.23
N THR A 476 -17.96 7.98 -19.11
CA THR A 476 -18.41 6.89 -19.99
C THR A 476 -19.43 7.36 -21.03
N ALA A 477 -19.85 6.47 -21.94
CA ALA A 477 -20.86 6.82 -22.96
C ALA A 477 -22.25 7.06 -22.35
N SER A 478 -22.58 6.38 -21.25
CA SER A 478 -23.85 6.55 -20.52
C SER A 478 -23.86 7.78 -19.60
N LYS A 479 -22.89 8.68 -19.74
CA LYS A 479 -22.67 9.84 -18.84
C LYS A 479 -22.39 9.46 -17.38
N ASP A 480 -21.88 8.26 -17.13
CA ASP A 480 -21.32 7.93 -15.81
C ASP A 480 -19.87 8.45 -15.72
N PHE A 481 -19.28 8.40 -14.53
CA PHE A 481 -17.91 8.85 -14.28
C PHE A 481 -17.22 8.02 -13.21
N GLY A 482 -15.89 8.01 -13.27
CA GLY A 482 -15.07 7.23 -12.37
C GLY A 482 -13.62 7.68 -12.34
N ILE A 483 -12.83 7.00 -11.51
CA ILE A 483 -11.38 7.15 -11.45
C ILE A 483 -10.75 5.87 -11.97
N GLY A 484 -9.84 5.98 -12.94
CA GLY A 484 -9.18 4.85 -13.59
C GLY A 484 -7.70 5.13 -13.87
N PRO A 485 -6.93 4.11 -14.30
CA PRO A 485 -5.50 4.22 -14.46
C PRO A 485 -5.11 5.35 -15.41
N VAL A 486 -3.99 6.02 -15.15
CA VAL A 486 -3.51 7.14 -15.99
C VAL A 486 -3.30 6.76 -17.46
N ASP A 487 -3.05 5.48 -17.75
CA ASP A 487 -2.81 4.98 -19.10
C ASP A 487 -4.05 4.50 -19.86
N MET A 488 -5.23 4.68 -19.27
CA MET A 488 -6.48 4.43 -19.99
C MET A 488 -6.61 5.31 -21.22
N LYS A 489 -7.40 4.89 -22.19
CA LYS A 489 -7.64 5.56 -23.46
C LYS A 489 -9.14 5.59 -23.76
N ILE A 490 -9.54 6.57 -24.56
CA ILE A 490 -10.87 6.59 -25.16
C ILE A 490 -11.07 5.29 -25.94
N GLY A 491 -12.21 4.62 -25.73
CA GLY A 491 -12.54 3.33 -26.31
C GLY A 491 -12.20 2.12 -25.44
N ASP A 492 -11.42 2.27 -24.37
CA ASP A 492 -11.27 1.23 -23.35
C ASP A 492 -12.64 0.91 -22.73
N LYS A 493 -12.86 -0.37 -22.40
CA LYS A 493 -14.14 -0.91 -21.92
C LYS A 493 -14.18 -0.95 -20.41
N LEU A 494 -15.27 -0.49 -19.83
CA LEU A 494 -15.56 -0.63 -18.40
C LEU A 494 -16.21 -2.00 -18.18
N CYS A 495 -15.54 -2.86 -17.43
CA CYS A 495 -15.91 -4.26 -17.30
C CYS A 495 -16.06 -4.67 -15.83
N VAL A 496 -17.05 -5.49 -15.56
CA VAL A 496 -17.26 -6.17 -14.28
C VAL A 496 -17.00 -7.65 -14.47
N LEU A 497 -15.94 -8.17 -13.84
CA LEU A 497 -15.54 -9.57 -13.92
C LEU A 497 -16.15 -10.35 -12.74
N PHE A 498 -16.73 -11.52 -12.99
CA PHE A 498 -17.38 -12.30 -11.92
C PHE A 498 -16.34 -12.83 -10.92
N GLY A 499 -16.59 -12.59 -9.63
CA GLY A 499 -15.64 -12.86 -8.54
C GLY A 499 -14.72 -11.69 -8.19
N ALA A 500 -14.81 -10.55 -8.90
CA ALA A 500 -14.00 -9.36 -8.61
C ALA A 500 -14.65 -8.43 -7.57
N GLU A 501 -13.81 -7.80 -6.76
CA GLU A 501 -14.22 -6.80 -5.75
C GLU A 501 -14.37 -5.38 -6.34
N VAL A 502 -13.74 -5.12 -7.48
CA VAL A 502 -13.73 -3.82 -8.19
C VAL A 502 -13.94 -4.00 -9.70
N PRO A 503 -14.43 -2.97 -10.41
CA PRO A 503 -14.47 -2.98 -11.87
C PRO A 503 -13.08 -2.76 -12.49
N PHE A 504 -12.90 -3.20 -13.73
CA PHE A 504 -11.66 -3.09 -14.48
C PHE A 504 -11.86 -2.36 -15.80
N LEU A 505 -10.84 -1.61 -16.23
CA LEU A 505 -10.75 -1.11 -17.60
C LEU A 505 -10.00 -2.13 -18.46
N LEU A 506 -10.61 -2.52 -19.57
CA LEU A 506 -10.09 -3.50 -20.51
C LEU A 506 -9.95 -2.88 -21.91
N ARG A 507 -8.78 -3.02 -22.51
CA ARG A 507 -8.49 -2.49 -23.84
C ARG A 507 -8.75 -3.55 -24.91
N PRO A 508 -9.68 -3.32 -25.86
CA PRO A 508 -9.94 -4.26 -26.94
C PRO A 508 -8.70 -4.49 -27.81
N LYS A 509 -8.44 -5.75 -28.16
CA LYS A 509 -7.43 -6.20 -29.13
C LYS A 509 -8.08 -7.19 -30.11
N GLU A 510 -7.34 -7.64 -31.12
CA GLU A 510 -7.88 -8.51 -32.18
C GLU A 510 -8.50 -9.80 -31.61
N ASP A 511 -7.84 -10.42 -30.63
CA ASP A 511 -8.21 -11.74 -30.09
C ASP A 511 -8.55 -11.73 -28.58
N GLY A 512 -8.97 -10.59 -28.03
CA GLY A 512 -9.32 -10.47 -26.61
C GLY A 512 -9.11 -9.07 -26.07
N TYR A 513 -8.74 -8.99 -24.79
CA TYR A 513 -8.57 -7.74 -24.05
C TYR A 513 -7.24 -7.70 -23.31
N GLU A 514 -6.57 -6.57 -23.39
CA GLU A 514 -5.51 -6.24 -22.43
C GLU A 514 -6.13 -5.63 -21.18
N VAL A 515 -5.69 -6.05 -19.99
CA VAL A 515 -6.02 -5.39 -18.73
C VAL A 515 -5.31 -4.05 -18.71
N VAL A 516 -6.06 -2.96 -18.53
CA VAL A 516 -5.48 -1.62 -18.30
C VAL A 516 -5.28 -1.40 -16.80
N GLY A 517 -6.21 -1.86 -15.98
CA GLY A 517 -6.11 -1.84 -14.53
C GLY A 517 -7.48 -1.71 -13.86
N GLU A 518 -7.47 -1.70 -12.53
CA GLU A 518 -8.65 -1.45 -11.71
C GLU A 518 -9.16 -0.01 -11.85
N CYS A 519 -10.45 0.18 -11.63
CA CYS A 519 -11.07 1.49 -11.58
C CYS A 519 -12.13 1.56 -10.48
N TYR A 520 -12.57 2.79 -10.18
CA TYR A 520 -13.64 3.06 -9.24
C TYR A 520 -14.78 3.79 -9.95
N VAL A 521 -15.97 3.22 -9.89
CA VAL A 521 -17.24 3.84 -10.32
C VAL A 521 -18.24 3.56 -9.24
N TYR A 522 -18.68 4.60 -8.52
CA TYR A 522 -19.49 4.49 -7.30
C TYR A 522 -20.69 3.53 -7.43
N ASP A 523 -21.46 3.64 -8.52
CA ASP A 523 -22.67 2.83 -8.77
C ASP A 523 -22.38 1.40 -9.28
N LEU A 524 -21.11 0.96 -9.27
CA LEU A 524 -20.70 -0.39 -9.62
C LEU A 524 -19.99 -1.11 -8.48
N MET A 525 -19.87 -0.51 -7.29
CA MET A 525 -19.06 -1.04 -6.20
C MET A 525 -19.83 -1.99 -5.27
N HIS A 526 -21.16 -2.07 -5.38
CA HIS A 526 -22.04 -2.78 -4.44
C HIS A 526 -22.88 -3.90 -5.09
N GLY A 527 -22.50 -4.38 -6.27
CA GLY A 527 -23.15 -5.52 -6.93
C GLY A 527 -24.30 -5.14 -7.87
N GLU A 528 -24.47 -3.86 -8.16
CA GLU A 528 -25.57 -3.29 -8.95
C GLU A 528 -25.67 -3.92 -10.35
N VAL A 529 -24.54 -4.31 -10.95
CA VAL A 529 -24.51 -5.00 -12.25
C VAL A 529 -25.13 -6.40 -12.15
N LEU A 530 -24.86 -7.13 -11.08
CA LEU A 530 -25.43 -8.46 -10.85
C LEU A 530 -26.94 -8.37 -10.61
N GLU A 531 -27.38 -7.36 -9.84
CA GLU A 531 -28.80 -7.09 -9.61
C GLU A 531 -29.53 -6.78 -10.93
N LYS A 532 -28.94 -5.92 -11.78
CA LYS A 532 -29.49 -5.58 -13.11
C LYS A 532 -29.56 -6.81 -14.02
N LEU A 533 -28.52 -7.64 -14.06
CA LEU A 533 -28.52 -8.89 -14.82
C LEU A 533 -29.60 -9.86 -14.35
N ALA A 534 -29.81 -9.99 -13.05
CA ALA A 534 -30.82 -10.87 -12.48
C ALA A 534 -32.25 -10.35 -12.74
N ALA A 535 -32.44 -9.02 -12.73
CA ALA A 535 -33.72 -8.38 -12.97
C ALA A 535 -34.14 -8.40 -14.45
N ASP A 536 -33.18 -8.32 -15.38
CA ASP A 536 -33.44 -8.31 -16.83
C ASP A 536 -32.41 -9.15 -17.62
N PRO A 537 -32.53 -10.50 -17.62
CA PRO A 537 -31.58 -11.39 -18.30
C PRO A 537 -31.50 -11.21 -19.82
N ASP A 538 -32.57 -10.71 -20.44
CA ASP A 538 -32.66 -10.44 -21.89
C ASP A 538 -32.34 -8.97 -22.23
N GLY A 539 -31.93 -8.19 -21.24
CA GLY A 539 -31.64 -6.77 -21.33
C GLY A 539 -30.37 -6.43 -22.11
N GLN A 540 -29.95 -5.18 -21.98
CA GLN A 540 -28.75 -4.67 -22.66
C GLN A 540 -27.45 -5.22 -22.08
N LEU A 541 -27.41 -5.49 -20.77
CA LEU A 541 -26.25 -6.10 -20.12
C LEU A 541 -26.30 -7.62 -20.34
N LYS A 542 -25.19 -8.20 -20.79
CA LYS A 542 -25.09 -9.64 -21.04
C LYS A 542 -23.80 -10.20 -20.47
N ALA A 543 -23.91 -11.32 -19.78
CA ALA A 543 -22.75 -12.06 -19.32
C ALA A 543 -22.07 -12.77 -20.49
N GLU A 544 -20.80 -12.46 -20.72
CA GLU A 544 -20.02 -12.99 -21.82
C GLU A 544 -18.67 -13.54 -21.35
N TRP A 545 -17.98 -14.25 -22.24
CA TRP A 545 -16.63 -14.72 -21.99
C TRP A 545 -15.63 -13.61 -22.33
N ILE A 546 -14.91 -13.15 -21.32
CA ILE A 546 -13.86 -12.14 -21.42
C ILE A 546 -12.52 -12.85 -21.46
N LYS A 547 -11.85 -12.80 -22.62
CA LYS A 547 -10.51 -13.33 -22.81
C LYS A 547 -9.47 -12.25 -22.54
N LEU A 548 -8.75 -12.38 -21.44
CA LEU A 548 -7.61 -11.54 -21.09
C LEU A 548 -6.34 -12.14 -21.70
N ILE A 549 -5.55 -11.29 -22.38
CA ILE A 549 -4.34 -11.69 -23.10
C ILE A 549 -3.07 -11.05 -22.57
#